data_AF-A0A1X2G802-F1
#
_entry.id   AF-A0A1X2G802-F1
#
_cell.length_a   1.000
_cell.length_b   1.000
_cell.length_c   1.000
_cell.angle_alpha   90.00
_cell.angle_beta   90.00
_cell.angle_gamma   90.00
#
_symmetry.space_group_name_H-M   'P 1'
#
loop_
_entity.id
_entity.type
_entity.pdbx_description
1 polymer ?
#
loop_
_entity_poly.entity_id
_entity_poly.type
_entity_poly.pdbx_seq_one_letter_code
_entity_poly.pdbx_strand_id
1 'polypeptide(L)'
;MEDGAVYAFGRTDSSQLGLSAALIEERQTKGKHEDSQFKKAVGVPTEVPGLENVVALTSGSNHGLSAHEDGSCRAWGFGESYALGQGEDEDVPTPSAVTGQKLEGKTAFCVGAGAQHSALLADE
;
A
#
# COMPACT_ATOMS: atom_id res chain seq x y z
N MET A 1 -6.04 1.15 19.93
CA MET A 1 -4.61 0.77 19.81
C MET A 1 -3.82 2.02 20.17
N GLU A 2 -2.59 1.93 20.67
CA GLU A 2 -1.70 3.11 20.62
C GLU A 2 -1.42 3.42 19.14
N ASP A 3 -1.21 4.70 18.78
CA ASP A 3 -0.96 5.14 17.41
C ASP A 3 0.21 4.36 16.79
N GLY A 4 -0.12 3.35 15.97
CA GLY A 4 0.85 2.45 15.36
C GLY A 4 1.33 2.98 14.02
N ALA A 5 2.64 3.05 13.82
CA ALA A 5 3.24 3.38 12.53
C ALA A 5 3.34 2.12 11.64
N VAL A 6 3.07 2.28 10.34
CA VAL A 6 3.26 1.21 9.34
C VAL A 6 4.69 1.27 8.80
N TYR A 7 5.39 0.13 8.81
CA TYR A 7 6.72 -0.01 8.21
C TYR A 7 6.69 -1.02 7.07
N ALA A 8 7.35 -0.69 5.95
CA ALA A 8 7.48 -1.56 4.80
C ALA A 8 8.96 -1.78 4.43
N PHE A 9 9.25 -2.93 3.84
CA PHE A 9 10.57 -3.32 3.33
C PHE A 9 10.39 -4.38 2.23
N GLY A 10 11.35 -4.48 1.32
CA GLY A 10 11.35 -5.44 0.22
C GLY A 10 11.56 -4.78 -1.15
N ARG A 11 10.94 -5.39 -2.16
CA ARG A 11 11.04 -4.99 -3.57
C ARG A 11 10.32 -3.67 -3.84
N THR A 12 10.87 -2.81 -4.71
CA THR A 12 10.34 -1.45 -4.98
C THR A 12 10.03 -1.18 -6.46
N ASP A 13 9.93 -2.21 -7.30
CA ASP A 13 9.73 -2.08 -8.75
C ASP A 13 8.26 -1.99 -9.19
N SER A 14 7.29 -2.16 -8.28
CA SER A 14 5.85 -2.05 -8.53
C SER A 14 5.14 -1.24 -7.44
N SER A 15 5.82 -0.25 -6.86
CA SER A 15 5.24 0.66 -5.87
C SER A 15 4.72 0.02 -4.57
N GLN A 16 4.90 -1.29 -4.35
CA GLN A 16 4.21 -2.06 -3.32
C GLN A 16 4.61 -1.70 -1.87
N LEU A 17 5.72 -0.98 -1.68
CA LEU A 17 6.12 -0.52 -0.35
C LEU A 17 5.41 0.75 0.10
N GLY A 18 4.73 1.47 -0.80
CA GLY A 18 4.07 2.73 -0.46
C GLY A 18 5.04 3.88 -0.17
N LEU A 19 6.29 3.77 -0.64
CA LEU A 19 7.35 4.76 -0.41
C LEU A 19 7.55 5.64 -1.65
N SER A 20 7.78 6.94 -1.43
CA SER A 20 8.13 7.85 -2.52
C SER A 20 9.48 7.49 -3.16
N ALA A 21 9.69 7.91 -4.42
CA ALA A 21 10.95 7.69 -5.11
C ALA A 21 12.15 8.25 -4.32
N ALA A 22 12.01 9.44 -3.71
CA ALA A 22 13.05 10.05 -2.90
C ALA A 22 13.40 9.20 -1.66
N LEU A 23 12.39 8.65 -0.97
CA LEU A 23 12.60 7.80 0.19
C LEU A 23 13.21 6.45 -0.20
N ILE A 24 12.83 5.91 -1.35
CA ILE A 24 13.48 4.73 -1.94
C ILE A 24 14.95 5.04 -2.21
N GLU A 25 15.29 6.16 -2.85
CA GLU A 25 16.68 6.53 -3.12
C GLU A 25 17.53 6.69 -1.85
N GLU A 26 16.95 7.27 -0.79
CA GLU A 26 17.59 7.42 0.52
C GLU A 26 17.84 6.06 1.19
N ARG A 27 16.86 5.15 1.12
CA ARG A 27 16.83 3.88 1.86
C ARG A 27 17.20 2.66 1.03
N GLN A 28 17.51 2.85 -0.25
CA GLN A 28 17.85 1.77 -1.16
C GLN A 28 19.06 1.02 -0.62
N THR A 29 18.94 -0.30 -0.57
CA THR A 29 20.06 -1.15 -0.17
C THR A 29 21.12 -1.10 -1.27
N LYS A 30 22.22 -0.38 -1.04
CA LYS A 30 23.35 -0.33 -1.99
C LYS A 30 24.03 -1.69 -2.05
N GLY A 31 24.02 -2.30 -3.24
CA GLY A 31 24.86 -3.42 -3.68
C GLY A 31 24.96 -4.63 -2.75
N LYS A 32 24.14 -5.67 -2.98
CA LYS A 32 24.48 -7.09 -2.65
C LYS A 32 23.80 -8.14 -3.54
N HIS A 33 23.16 -7.74 -4.64
CA HIS A 33 22.54 -8.71 -5.55
C HIS A 33 22.68 -8.28 -7.00
N GLU A 34 23.88 -8.41 -7.56
CA GLU A 34 24.06 -8.35 -9.01
C GLU A 34 23.25 -9.46 -9.71
N ASP A 35 22.98 -10.56 -8.99
CA ASP A 35 22.21 -11.73 -9.45
C ASP A 35 20.71 -11.71 -9.06
N SER A 36 20.21 -10.72 -8.32
CA SER A 36 18.76 -10.67 -8.00
C SER A 36 18.00 -10.11 -9.20
N GLN A 37 16.87 -10.75 -9.53
CA GLN A 37 15.92 -10.18 -10.48
C GLN A 37 15.34 -8.84 -9.99
N PHE A 38 15.42 -8.56 -8.69
CA PHE A 38 14.89 -7.37 -8.03
C PHE A 38 16.01 -6.36 -7.76
N LYS A 39 16.35 -5.57 -8.78
CA LYS A 39 17.48 -4.61 -8.76
C LYS A 39 17.26 -3.37 -7.89
N LYS A 40 16.03 -3.15 -7.39
CA LYS A 40 15.67 -2.05 -6.48
C LYS A 40 14.88 -2.60 -5.29
N ALA A 41 15.43 -2.39 -4.10
CA ALA A 41 14.84 -2.85 -2.84
C ALA A 41 15.25 -1.95 -1.67
N VAL A 42 14.36 -1.86 -0.68
CA VAL A 42 14.59 -1.27 0.65
C VAL A 42 14.60 -2.42 1.65
N GLY A 43 15.78 -2.89 2.05
CA GLY A 43 15.96 -4.08 2.88
C GLY A 43 15.80 -3.86 4.39
N VAL A 44 15.48 -2.63 4.82
CA VAL A 44 15.28 -2.29 6.24
C VAL A 44 13.87 -1.74 6.44
N PRO A 45 13.20 -2.04 7.57
CA PRO A 45 11.90 -1.46 7.89
C PRO A 45 11.94 0.06 7.77
N THR A 46 11.12 0.60 6.89
CA THR A 46 11.04 2.03 6.61
C THR A 46 9.60 2.45 6.80
N GLU A 47 9.39 3.50 7.59
CA GLU A 47 8.06 4.03 7.88
C GLU A 47 7.39 4.47 6.56
N VAL A 48 6.12 4.10 6.39
CA VAL A 48 5.31 4.46 5.23
C VAL A 48 4.55 5.75 5.57
N PRO A 49 4.94 6.90 5.01
CA PRO A 49 4.31 8.17 5.37
C PRO A 49 2.83 8.20 4.96
N GLY A 50 2.01 8.86 5.78
CA GLY A 50 0.58 9.03 5.51
C GLY A 50 -0.30 7.86 5.95
N LEU A 51 0.26 6.85 6.66
CA LEU A 51 -0.50 5.78 7.30
C LEU A 51 -0.57 6.00 8.82
N GLU A 52 -1.51 6.83 9.23
CA GLU A 52 -1.80 7.12 10.64
C GLU A 52 -3.13 6.46 11.06
N ASN A 53 -3.28 6.11 12.33
CA ASN A 53 -4.51 5.53 12.89
C ASN A 53 -5.01 4.29 12.12
N VAL A 54 -4.10 3.41 11.69
CA VAL A 54 -4.44 2.21 10.93
C VAL A 54 -5.00 1.14 11.88
N VAL A 55 -6.20 0.63 11.56
CA VAL A 55 -6.86 -0.45 12.33
C VAL A 55 -6.81 -1.79 11.63
N ALA A 56 -6.63 -1.82 10.32
CA ALA A 56 -6.41 -3.03 9.53
C ALA A 56 -5.45 -2.75 8.37
N LEU A 57 -4.57 -3.70 8.09
CA LEU A 57 -3.55 -3.63 7.04
C LEU A 57 -3.46 -5.00 6.34
N THR A 58 -3.36 -5.00 5.02
CA THR A 58 -3.13 -6.22 4.24
C THR A 58 -2.28 -5.94 3.01
N SER A 59 -1.71 -7.00 2.43
CA SER A 59 -0.90 -6.95 1.22
C SER A 59 -1.33 -8.05 0.24
N GLY A 60 -1.54 -7.66 -1.02
CA GLY A 60 -1.62 -8.59 -2.14
C GLY A 60 -0.22 -8.95 -2.67
N SER A 61 -0.15 -9.42 -3.92
CA SER A 61 1.15 -9.75 -4.54
C SER A 61 2.04 -8.52 -4.77
N ASN A 62 1.45 -7.41 -5.19
CA ASN A 62 2.17 -6.18 -5.53
C ASN A 62 1.45 -4.90 -5.06
N HIS A 63 0.51 -4.99 -4.11
CA HIS A 63 -0.23 -3.85 -3.60
C HIS A 63 -0.52 -3.99 -2.11
N GLY A 64 -0.83 -2.88 -1.44
CA GLY A 64 -1.27 -2.84 -0.06
C GLY A 64 -2.62 -2.15 0.07
N LEU A 65 -3.35 -2.51 1.13
CA LEU A 65 -4.59 -1.83 1.54
C LEU A 65 -4.55 -1.59 3.04
N SER A 66 -5.08 -0.45 3.48
CA SER A 66 -5.28 -0.15 4.90
C SER A 66 -6.68 0.40 5.16
N ALA A 67 -7.25 0.05 6.30
CA ALA A 67 -8.42 0.72 6.88
C ALA A 67 -7.99 1.52 8.12
N HIS A 68 -8.59 2.69 8.29
CA HIS A 68 -8.23 3.67 9.31
C HIS A 68 -9.36 3.86 10.35
N GLU A 69 -9.03 4.39 11.53
CA GLU A 69 -10.01 4.65 12.60
C GLU A 69 -11.16 5.57 12.18
N ASP A 70 -10.91 6.48 11.22
CA ASP A 70 -11.92 7.36 10.64
C ASP A 70 -12.83 6.69 9.61
N GLY A 71 -12.66 5.38 9.38
CA GLY A 71 -13.40 4.60 8.41
C GLY A 71 -12.86 4.69 6.98
N SER A 72 -11.85 5.53 6.72
CA SER A 72 -11.25 5.65 5.40
C SER A 72 -10.41 4.42 5.04
N CYS A 73 -10.27 4.18 3.74
CA CYS A 73 -9.42 3.13 3.19
C CYS A 73 -8.38 3.74 2.26
N ARG A 74 -7.15 3.20 2.27
CA ARG A 74 -6.08 3.58 1.36
C ARG A 74 -5.54 2.38 0.60
N ALA A 75 -5.11 2.60 -0.64
CA ALA A 75 -4.48 1.62 -1.50
C ALA A 75 -3.21 2.20 -2.16
N TRP A 76 -2.23 1.33 -2.41
CA TRP A 76 -1.00 1.65 -3.13
C TRP A 76 -0.40 0.40 -3.77
N GLY A 77 0.51 0.59 -4.72
CA GLY A 77 1.22 -0.48 -5.42
C GLY A 77 0.85 -0.58 -6.90
N PHE A 78 0.80 -1.80 -7.41
CA PHE A 78 0.65 -2.11 -8.82
C PHE A 78 -0.77 -1.82 -9.36
N GLY A 79 -0.85 -1.01 -10.41
CA GLY A 79 -2.10 -0.50 -10.96
C GLY A 79 -2.79 -1.38 -12.00
N GLU A 80 -2.04 -2.09 -12.85
CA GLU A 80 -2.59 -2.70 -14.10
C GLU A 80 -3.69 -3.76 -13.88
N SER A 81 -3.85 -4.24 -12.64
CA SER A 81 -4.92 -5.18 -12.25
C SER A 81 -6.21 -4.51 -11.78
N TYR A 82 -6.24 -3.18 -11.69
CA TYR A 82 -7.30 -2.38 -11.05
C TYR A 82 -7.57 -2.73 -9.58
N ALA A 83 -6.68 -3.52 -8.93
CA ALA A 83 -6.83 -3.95 -7.55
C ALA A 83 -6.75 -2.79 -6.53
N LEU A 84 -6.34 -1.59 -6.96
CA LEU A 84 -6.28 -0.39 -6.13
C LEU A 84 -7.64 0.30 -5.97
N GLY A 85 -8.62 -0.02 -6.81
CA GLY A 85 -9.99 0.51 -6.70
C GLY A 85 -10.13 2.01 -6.98
N GLN A 86 -9.18 2.61 -7.72
CA GLN A 86 -9.15 4.06 -8.00
C GLN A 86 -9.67 4.42 -9.42
N GLY A 87 -10.13 3.43 -10.19
CA GLY A 87 -10.67 3.64 -11.54
C GLY A 87 -9.61 3.73 -12.65
N GLU A 88 -8.34 3.67 -12.28
CA GLU A 88 -7.17 3.88 -13.11
C GLU A 88 -6.25 2.64 -13.06
N ASP A 89 -5.41 2.45 -14.08
CA ASP A 89 -4.49 1.30 -14.21
C ASP A 89 -3.02 1.65 -13.94
N GLU A 90 -2.73 2.90 -13.56
CA GLU A 90 -1.41 3.34 -13.17
C GLU A 90 -1.02 2.91 -11.75
N ASP A 91 0.28 2.64 -11.58
CA ASP A 91 0.87 2.39 -10.27
C ASP A 91 0.69 3.59 -9.34
N VAL A 92 0.33 3.30 -8.08
CA VAL A 92 0.18 4.30 -7.03
C VAL A 92 1.35 4.16 -6.04
N PRO A 93 2.36 5.06 -6.10
CA PRO A 93 3.62 4.90 -5.36
C PRO A 93 3.49 5.06 -3.84
N THR A 94 2.47 5.77 -3.38
CA THR A 94 2.25 6.10 -1.96
C THR A 94 0.78 5.91 -1.61
N PRO A 95 0.44 5.53 -0.36
CA PRO A 95 -0.96 5.32 0.07
C PRO A 95 -1.89 6.46 -0.36
N SER A 96 -2.85 6.12 -1.22
CA SER A 96 -3.86 7.03 -1.74
C SER A 96 -5.25 6.58 -1.30
N ALA A 97 -6.17 7.52 -1.12
CA ALA A 97 -7.53 7.21 -0.70
C ALA A 97 -8.25 6.36 -1.75
N VAL A 98 -8.88 5.27 -1.31
CA VAL A 98 -9.83 4.52 -2.14
C VAL A 98 -11.15 5.28 -2.11
N THR A 99 -11.55 5.83 -3.27
CA THR A 99 -12.76 6.66 -3.39
C THR A 99 -13.75 6.01 -4.35
N GLY A 100 -15.03 6.38 -4.21
CA GLY A 100 -16.09 5.93 -5.10
C GLY A 100 -17.46 6.23 -4.51
N GLN A 101 -18.46 6.51 -5.36
CA GLN A 101 -19.81 6.88 -4.90
C GLN A 101 -20.42 5.88 -3.92
N LYS A 102 -20.10 4.60 -4.05
CA LYS A 102 -20.60 3.55 -3.15
C LYS A 102 -19.85 3.44 -1.84
N LEU A 103 -18.73 4.13 -1.65
CA LEU A 103 -17.94 4.18 -0.42
C LEU A 103 -18.00 5.55 0.25
N GLU A 104 -18.61 6.55 -0.39
CA GLU A 104 -18.74 7.89 0.18
C GLU A 104 -19.61 7.85 1.45
N GLY A 105 -19.06 8.35 2.55
CA GLY A 105 -19.71 8.33 3.86
C GLY A 105 -19.73 6.96 4.55
N LYS A 106 -19.05 5.95 3.99
CA LYS A 106 -18.96 4.61 4.59
C LYS A 106 -17.74 4.42 5.46
N THR A 107 -17.88 3.54 6.44
CA THR A 107 -16.81 3.08 7.35
C THR A 107 -16.30 1.72 6.90
N ALA A 108 -15.02 1.64 6.49
CA ALA A 108 -14.36 0.37 6.22
C ALA A 108 -13.92 -0.32 7.53
N PHE A 109 -14.36 -1.57 7.74
CA PHE A 109 -14.04 -2.36 8.94
C PHE A 109 -12.85 -3.28 8.74
N CYS A 110 -12.70 -3.88 7.56
CA CYS A 110 -11.58 -4.77 7.25
C CYS A 110 -11.24 -4.75 5.77
N VAL A 111 -9.99 -5.12 5.47
CA VAL A 111 -9.43 -5.21 4.12
C VAL A 111 -8.87 -6.61 3.87
N GLY A 112 -9.03 -7.09 2.65
CA GLY A 112 -8.47 -8.35 2.16
C GLY A 112 -7.92 -8.16 0.75
N ALA A 113 -6.82 -8.84 0.44
CA ALA A 113 -6.16 -8.75 -0.85
C ALA A 113 -5.79 -10.14 -1.38
N GLY A 114 -6.05 -10.36 -2.66
CA GLY A 114 -5.53 -11.48 -3.44
C GLY A 114 -4.39 -11.02 -4.35
N ALA A 115 -4.03 -11.86 -5.33
CA ALA A 115 -2.96 -11.51 -6.27
C ALA A 115 -3.32 -10.32 -7.18
N GLN A 116 -4.56 -10.29 -7.66
CA GLN A 116 -5.06 -9.35 -8.68
C GLN A 116 -6.40 -8.71 -8.28
N HIS A 117 -6.83 -8.87 -7.02
CA HIS A 117 -8.08 -8.31 -6.56
C HIS A 117 -7.98 -7.90 -5.09
N SER A 118 -8.92 -7.06 -4.69
CA SER A 118 -9.06 -6.52 -3.35
C SER A 118 -10.51 -6.63 -2.90
N ALA A 119 -10.71 -6.74 -1.60
CA ALA A 119 -12.02 -6.72 -0.96
C ALA A 119 -11.95 -5.87 0.31
N LEU A 120 -13.04 -5.19 0.63
CA LEU A 120 -13.21 -4.51 1.91
C LEU A 120 -14.63 -4.75 2.41
N LEU A 121 -14.78 -4.85 3.73
CA LEU A 121 -16.08 -4.85 4.39
C LEU A 121 -16.35 -3.43 4.88
N ALA A 122 -17.49 -2.86 4.51
CA ALA A 122 -17.93 -1.55 4.98
C ALA A 122 -19.38 -1.61 5.47
N ASP A 123 -19.83 -0.54 6.14
CA ASP A 123 -21.23 -0.34 6.52
C ASP A 123 -22.16 -0.13 5.31
N GLU A 124 -23.48 -0.16 5.56
CA GLU A 124 -24.54 -0.07 4.55
C GLU A 124 -24.88 1.34 4.07
#